data_AF-A0A8J3NKA9-F1
#
_entry.id   AF-A0A8J3NKA9-F1
#
_cell.length_a   1.000
_cell.length_b   1.000
_cell.length_c   1.000
_cell.angle_alpha   90.00
_cell.angle_beta   90.00
_cell.angle_gamma   90.00
#
_symmetry.space_group_name_H-M   'P 1'
#
loop_
_entity.id
_entity.type
_entity.pdbx_description
1 polymer ?
#
loop_
_entity_poly.entity_id
_entity_poly.type
_entity_poly.pdbx_seq_one_letter_code
_entity_poly.pdbx_strand_id
1 'polypeptide(L)'
;MRNTTRRLAITATTVVASLALTLTPAAAGGPQADSVQGSQLAATATELITNLDAIGWPAERAYNYYGTPSRVTLGTPNQPTTYLNVSQCATFVRRLMSHRFAWATSSWFTAEFGDSFPDSAEFHDAFAADLDRTDDIPDIRGFELHVFPYFNLEAGDIMAIRYDDGSSGGSGHMAIIGTGSHLVDDTHPSYREWAIRVMDSTSSPHGVPAAGHDFPDTRFYLDPQTGRWTEADGAGAGWMFIRTARADGAIISHSWSADDDTWHTVADRPINFGRIDLYA
;
A
#
# COMPACT_ATOMS: atom_id res chain seq x y z
N MET A 1 58.27 77.83 -27.41
CA MET A 1 58.63 76.41 -27.22
C MET A 1 57.68 75.80 -26.20
N ARG A 2 57.05 74.65 -26.55
CA ARG A 2 56.16 73.80 -25.70
C ARG A 2 54.79 74.41 -25.39
N ASN A 3 53.68 73.67 -25.31
CA ASN A 3 53.33 72.32 -25.69
C ASN A 3 51.80 72.28 -25.78
N THR A 4 51.26 71.75 -26.87
CA THR A 4 49.84 71.38 -27.05
C THR A 4 49.53 70.10 -26.27
N THR A 5 48.48 70.12 -25.44
CA THR A 5 47.94 68.90 -24.81
C THR A 5 46.49 68.70 -25.26
N ARG A 6 46.31 67.87 -26.30
CA ARG A 6 45.01 67.32 -26.70
C ARG A 6 44.63 66.21 -25.72
N ARG A 7 43.45 66.30 -25.12
CA ARG A 7 42.85 65.19 -24.35
C ARG A 7 42.11 64.27 -25.33
N LEU A 8 42.59 63.03 -25.47
CA LEU A 8 41.84 61.94 -26.09
C LEU A 8 40.83 61.39 -25.06
N ALA A 9 39.55 61.35 -25.45
CA ALA A 9 38.54 60.56 -24.76
C ALA A 9 38.64 59.11 -25.26
N ILE A 10 38.94 58.18 -24.36
CA ILE A 10 38.90 56.74 -24.63
C ILE A 10 37.51 56.27 -24.22
N THR A 11 36.69 55.89 -25.21
CA THR A 11 35.41 55.21 -24.99
C THR A 11 35.72 53.72 -24.85
N ALA A 12 35.60 53.17 -23.64
CA ALA A 12 35.68 51.74 -23.41
C ALA A 12 34.32 51.11 -23.75
N THR A 13 34.26 50.38 -24.85
CA THR A 13 33.10 49.54 -25.21
C THR A 13 33.28 48.19 -24.53
N THR A 14 32.54 47.94 -23.45
CA THR A 14 32.49 46.63 -22.80
C THR A 14 31.62 45.69 -23.64
N VAL A 15 32.23 44.74 -24.33
CA VAL A 15 31.52 43.62 -24.95
C VAL A 15 31.29 42.58 -23.86
N VAL A 16 30.05 42.48 -23.38
CA VAL A 16 29.63 41.36 -22.51
C VAL A 16 29.36 40.17 -23.43
N ALA A 17 30.29 39.22 -23.47
CA ALA A 17 30.05 37.92 -24.07
C ALA A 17 29.15 37.11 -23.14
N SER A 18 27.86 37.04 -23.46
CA SER A 18 26.92 36.15 -22.78
C SER A 18 27.28 34.70 -23.12
N LEU A 19 27.96 34.01 -22.20
CA LEU A 19 28.02 32.55 -22.21
C LEU A 19 26.62 32.02 -21.93
N ALA A 20 25.90 31.66 -22.99
CA ALA A 20 24.72 30.84 -22.88
C ALA A 20 25.16 29.43 -22.43
N LEU A 21 25.13 29.18 -21.12
CA LEU A 21 25.07 27.82 -20.62
C LEU A 21 23.72 27.25 -21.04
N THR A 22 23.72 26.47 -22.12
CA THR A 22 22.64 25.54 -22.41
C THR A 22 22.66 24.49 -21.31
N LEU A 23 21.87 24.72 -20.26
CA LEU A 23 21.50 23.68 -19.32
C LEU A 23 20.69 22.66 -20.11
N THR A 24 21.35 21.57 -20.52
CA THR A 24 20.64 20.36 -20.89
C THR A 24 19.80 19.96 -19.68
N PRO A 25 18.47 19.82 -19.80
CA PRO A 25 17.68 19.25 -18.72
C PRO A 25 18.31 17.90 -18.37
N ALA A 26 18.65 17.73 -17.09
CA ALA A 26 18.99 16.42 -16.57
C ALA A 26 17.83 15.50 -16.93
N ALA A 27 18.12 14.46 -17.73
CA ALA A 27 17.16 13.43 -18.02
C ALA A 27 16.64 12.89 -16.68
N ALA A 28 15.32 13.02 -16.47
CA ALA A 28 14.61 12.33 -15.41
C ALA A 28 15.01 10.85 -15.42
N GLY A 29 15.11 10.27 -14.22
CA GLY A 29 15.61 8.92 -13.98
C GLY A 29 15.06 7.88 -14.94
N GLY A 30 15.92 6.92 -15.28
CA GLY A 30 15.52 5.72 -16.02
C GLY A 30 14.43 4.94 -15.29
N PRO A 31 13.83 3.93 -15.95
CA PRO A 31 12.77 3.12 -15.36
C PRO A 31 13.24 2.51 -14.05
N GLN A 32 12.56 2.91 -12.97
CA GLN A 32 12.71 2.45 -11.60
C GLN A 32 12.48 0.93 -11.57
N ALA A 33 13.53 0.16 -11.29
CA ALA A 33 13.48 -1.31 -11.22
C ALA A 33 12.61 -1.80 -10.03
N ASP A 34 12.27 -0.88 -9.12
CA ASP A 34 11.69 -1.15 -7.81
C ASP A 34 10.18 -1.48 -7.88
N SER A 35 9.48 -1.08 -8.95
CA SER A 35 8.03 -1.34 -9.12
C SER A 35 7.65 -2.75 -9.59
N VAL A 36 8.64 -3.57 -10.01
CA VAL A 36 8.36 -4.89 -10.62
C VAL A 36 8.01 -5.96 -9.59
N GLN A 37 8.47 -5.83 -8.34
CA GLN A 37 8.25 -6.88 -7.33
C GLN A 37 6.94 -6.70 -6.57
N GLY A 38 6.66 -5.48 -6.08
CA GLY A 38 5.36 -5.17 -5.48
C GLY A 38 4.21 -5.55 -6.42
N SER A 39 4.29 -5.14 -7.69
CA SER A 39 3.25 -5.45 -8.68
C SER A 39 3.00 -6.96 -8.85
N GLN A 40 3.99 -7.82 -8.57
CA GLN A 40 3.80 -9.27 -8.60
C GLN A 40 3.01 -9.81 -7.40
N LEU A 41 3.19 -9.24 -6.19
CA LEU A 41 2.39 -9.64 -5.04
C LEU A 41 0.92 -9.25 -5.26
N ALA A 42 0.67 -8.03 -5.74
CA ALA A 42 -0.66 -7.58 -6.10
C ALA A 42 -1.30 -8.44 -7.21
N ALA A 43 -0.52 -8.81 -8.25
CA ALA A 43 -1.00 -9.72 -9.30
C ALA A 43 -1.35 -11.10 -8.74
N THR A 44 -0.57 -11.62 -7.79
CA THR A 44 -0.84 -12.90 -7.12
C THR A 44 -2.14 -12.86 -6.32
N ALA A 45 -2.36 -11.78 -5.56
CA ALA A 45 -3.60 -11.57 -4.82
C ALA A 45 -4.80 -11.43 -5.77
N THR A 46 -4.64 -10.67 -6.86
CA THR A 46 -5.67 -10.48 -7.90
C THR A 46 -6.06 -11.81 -8.54
N GLU A 47 -5.09 -12.65 -8.92
CA GLU A 47 -5.35 -13.97 -9.49
C GLU A 47 -6.19 -14.83 -8.55
N LEU A 48 -5.82 -14.91 -7.26
CA LEU A 48 -6.57 -15.65 -6.26
C LEU A 48 -8.00 -15.12 -6.11
N ILE A 49 -8.16 -13.81 -5.90
CA ILE A 49 -9.47 -13.17 -5.66
C ILE A 49 -10.37 -13.35 -6.88
N THR A 50 -9.88 -13.08 -8.10
CA THR A 50 -10.68 -13.22 -9.32
C THR A 50 -11.11 -14.65 -9.59
N ASN A 51 -10.24 -15.65 -9.34
CA ASN A 51 -10.64 -17.05 -9.53
C ASN A 51 -11.62 -17.52 -8.44
N LEU A 52 -11.53 -17.02 -7.21
CA LEU A 52 -12.51 -17.34 -6.16
C LEU A 52 -13.88 -16.71 -6.46
N ASP A 53 -13.90 -15.42 -6.82
CA ASP A 53 -15.12 -14.69 -7.18
C ASP A 53 -15.86 -15.34 -8.37
N ALA A 54 -15.10 -15.88 -9.34
CA ALA A 54 -15.66 -16.60 -10.49
C ALA A 54 -16.43 -17.89 -10.13
N ILE A 55 -16.31 -18.42 -8.91
CA ILE A 55 -17.16 -19.53 -8.42
C ILE A 55 -18.61 -19.06 -8.24
N GLY A 56 -18.79 -17.81 -7.85
CA GLY A 56 -20.08 -17.18 -7.62
C GLY A 56 -20.71 -17.53 -6.27
N TRP A 57 -21.38 -16.54 -5.68
CA TRP A 57 -22.13 -16.72 -4.44
C TRP A 57 -23.44 -17.51 -4.66
N PRO A 58 -23.81 -18.44 -3.74
CA PRO A 58 -23.17 -18.76 -2.46
C PRO A 58 -22.17 -19.93 -2.51
N ALA A 59 -21.83 -20.45 -3.70
CA ALA A 59 -20.94 -21.61 -3.81
C ALA A 59 -19.49 -21.27 -3.40
N GLU A 60 -19.06 -20.04 -3.63
CA GLU A 60 -17.73 -19.53 -3.26
C GLU A 60 -17.41 -19.73 -1.77
N ARG A 61 -18.40 -19.65 -0.86
CA ARG A 61 -18.18 -19.77 0.60
C ARG A 61 -17.49 -21.07 1.05
N ALA A 62 -17.54 -22.12 0.22
CA ALA A 62 -16.86 -23.38 0.50
C ALA A 62 -15.34 -23.32 0.19
N TYR A 63 -14.91 -22.30 -0.55
CA TYR A 63 -13.57 -22.10 -1.08
C TYR A 63 -12.93 -20.80 -0.61
N ASN A 64 -13.72 -19.80 -0.22
CA ASN A 64 -13.24 -18.52 0.27
C ASN A 64 -13.97 -18.18 1.56
N TYR A 65 -13.25 -18.18 2.69
CA TYR A 65 -13.79 -17.71 3.95
C TYR A 65 -12.69 -17.29 4.93
N TYR A 66 -13.06 -16.42 5.87
CA TYR A 66 -12.16 -15.99 6.94
C TYR A 66 -12.07 -17.08 8.01
N GLY A 67 -10.87 -17.58 8.32
CA GLY A 67 -10.76 -18.62 9.34
C GLY A 67 -9.43 -19.32 9.50
N THR A 68 -9.46 -20.39 10.30
CA THR A 68 -8.32 -21.23 10.68
C THR A 68 -8.68 -22.73 10.60
N PRO A 69 -7.71 -23.65 10.45
CA PRO A 69 -6.29 -23.40 10.20
C PRO A 69 -6.06 -22.76 8.82
N SER A 70 -5.12 -21.82 8.76
CA SER A 70 -4.88 -21.05 7.54
C SER A 70 -4.42 -21.95 6.38
N ARG A 71 -4.99 -21.80 5.19
CA ARG A 71 -4.68 -22.48 3.93
C ARG A 71 -4.96 -21.52 2.76
N VAL A 72 -3.96 -21.31 1.92
CA VAL A 72 -4.12 -20.60 0.64
C VAL A 72 -3.58 -21.52 -0.44
N THR A 73 -4.36 -21.75 -1.48
CA THR A 73 -3.98 -22.55 -2.65
C THR A 73 -4.23 -21.73 -3.90
N LEU A 74 -3.16 -21.42 -4.63
CA LEU A 74 -3.30 -20.95 -6.01
C LEU A 74 -3.52 -22.18 -6.89
N GLY A 75 -4.66 -22.17 -7.57
CA GLY A 75 -5.11 -23.26 -8.41
C GLY A 75 -4.53 -23.20 -9.82
N THR A 76 -5.25 -23.80 -10.75
CA THR A 76 -4.99 -23.63 -12.18
C THR A 76 -5.82 -22.45 -12.70
N PRO A 77 -5.21 -21.42 -13.32
CA PRO A 77 -5.95 -20.29 -13.89
C PRO A 77 -7.13 -20.74 -14.76
N ASN A 78 -8.29 -20.10 -14.58
CA ASN A 78 -9.56 -20.46 -15.22
C ASN A 78 -10.18 -21.79 -14.78
N GLN A 79 -9.71 -22.37 -13.67
CA GLN A 79 -10.37 -23.47 -12.96
C GLN A 79 -10.68 -23.03 -11.52
N PRO A 80 -11.70 -22.18 -11.30
CA PRO A 80 -12.04 -21.56 -10.02
C PRO A 80 -12.02 -22.50 -8.81
N THR A 81 -12.60 -23.70 -8.94
CA THR A 81 -12.71 -24.69 -7.86
C THR A 81 -11.39 -25.36 -7.45
N THR A 82 -10.27 -25.01 -8.11
CA THR A 82 -8.93 -25.43 -7.71
C THR A 82 -8.23 -24.43 -6.80
N TYR A 83 -8.80 -23.24 -6.62
CA TYR A 83 -8.33 -22.23 -5.66
C TYR A 83 -8.98 -22.44 -4.29
N LEU A 84 -8.30 -22.01 -3.24
CA LEU A 84 -8.81 -22.04 -1.86
C LEU A 84 -8.19 -20.90 -1.07
N ASN A 85 -9.03 -20.17 -0.33
CA ASN A 85 -8.63 -19.29 0.74
C ASN A 85 -9.40 -19.63 2.03
N VAL A 86 -8.66 -20.04 3.04
CA VAL A 86 -9.07 -20.11 4.43
C VAL A 86 -8.01 -19.38 5.20
N SER A 87 -8.17 -18.10 5.49
CA SER A 87 -7.08 -17.36 6.13
C SER A 87 -7.58 -16.15 6.90
N GLN A 88 -6.74 -15.68 7.81
CA GLN A 88 -6.85 -14.36 8.41
C GLN A 88 -5.89 -13.40 7.72
N CYS A 89 -6.10 -12.09 7.85
CA CYS A 89 -5.38 -11.02 7.17
C CYS A 89 -3.85 -11.25 7.14
N ALA A 90 -3.22 -11.50 8.29
CA ALA A 90 -1.77 -11.72 8.32
C ALA A 90 -1.33 -13.01 7.64
N THR A 91 -2.04 -14.10 7.89
CA THR A 91 -1.72 -15.38 7.25
C THR A 91 -2.00 -15.38 5.74
N PHE A 92 -2.92 -14.55 5.26
CA PHE A 92 -3.18 -14.33 3.84
C PHE A 92 -1.96 -13.70 3.17
N VAL A 93 -1.54 -12.52 3.65
CA VAL A 93 -0.40 -11.78 3.08
C VAL A 93 0.86 -12.63 3.13
N ARG A 94 1.16 -13.23 4.28
CA ARG A 94 2.33 -14.11 4.46
C ARG A 94 2.34 -15.28 3.48
N ARG A 95 1.21 -15.95 3.27
CA ARG A 95 1.13 -17.09 2.34
C ARG A 95 1.32 -16.67 0.89
N LEU A 96 0.80 -15.52 0.49
CA LEU A 96 1.02 -14.98 -0.85
C LEU A 96 2.48 -14.56 -1.04
N MET A 97 3.09 -13.93 -0.03
CA MET A 97 4.52 -13.63 -0.04
C MET A 97 5.36 -14.90 -0.18
N SER A 98 5.16 -15.92 0.66
CA SER A 98 5.90 -17.19 0.59
C SER A 98 5.68 -17.94 -0.73
N HIS A 99 4.52 -17.77 -1.37
CA HIS A 99 4.28 -18.33 -2.69
C HIS A 99 5.08 -17.57 -3.76
N ARG A 100 5.07 -16.24 -3.69
CA ARG A 100 5.66 -15.38 -4.73
C ARG A 100 7.16 -15.26 -4.64
N PHE A 101 7.69 -15.21 -3.42
CA PHE A 101 9.05 -14.81 -3.13
C PHE A 101 9.81 -15.93 -2.45
N ALA A 102 10.86 -16.43 -3.12
CA ALA A 102 11.69 -17.50 -2.58
C ALA A 102 12.41 -17.13 -1.27
N TRP A 103 12.58 -15.83 -1.00
CA TRP A 103 13.18 -15.32 0.24
C TRP A 103 12.20 -15.25 1.41
N ALA A 104 10.89 -15.15 1.16
CA ALA A 104 9.84 -15.01 2.19
C ALA A 104 9.52 -16.35 2.88
N THR A 105 10.55 -16.94 3.48
CA THR A 105 10.53 -18.24 4.19
C THR A 105 10.19 -18.03 5.66
N SER A 106 9.75 -19.09 6.36
CA SER A 106 9.55 -19.03 7.82
C SER A 106 10.81 -18.57 8.58
N SER A 107 12.01 -18.98 8.13
CA SER A 107 13.27 -18.53 8.72
C SER A 107 13.54 -17.04 8.48
N TRP A 108 13.13 -16.50 7.34
CA TRP A 108 13.23 -15.07 7.08
C TRP A 108 12.24 -14.31 7.97
N PHE A 109 10.98 -14.75 8.06
CA PHE A 109 10.00 -14.13 8.96
C PHE A 109 10.49 -14.09 10.42
N THR A 110 11.03 -15.20 10.93
CA THR A 110 11.59 -15.22 12.30
C THR A 110 12.77 -14.28 12.47
N ALA A 111 13.60 -14.11 11.44
CA ALA A 111 14.75 -13.22 11.50
C ALA A 111 14.35 -11.74 11.52
N GLU A 112 13.35 -11.35 10.71
CA GLU A 112 12.94 -9.94 10.58
C GLU A 112 11.88 -9.52 11.61
N PHE A 113 10.98 -10.42 12.00
CA PHE A 113 9.82 -10.11 12.85
C PHE A 113 9.79 -10.86 14.18
N GLY A 114 10.74 -11.76 14.44
CA GLY A 114 10.81 -12.53 15.68
C GLY A 114 9.90 -13.78 15.74
N ASP A 115 8.90 -13.90 14.87
CA ASP A 115 8.04 -15.09 14.73
C ASP A 115 8.09 -15.66 13.31
N SER A 116 7.89 -16.97 13.17
CA SER A 116 7.70 -17.65 11.88
C SER A 116 6.33 -17.41 11.24
N PHE A 117 5.37 -16.90 12.02
CA PHE A 117 4.02 -16.52 11.62
C PHE A 117 3.64 -15.14 12.18
N PRO A 118 4.35 -14.06 11.78
CA PRO A 118 4.12 -12.77 12.38
C PRO A 118 2.72 -12.25 12.06
N ASP A 119 2.09 -11.60 13.05
CA ASP A 119 0.82 -10.91 12.91
C ASP A 119 0.99 -9.47 12.40
N SER A 120 -0.12 -8.72 12.28
CA SER A 120 -0.05 -7.36 11.75
C SER A 120 0.64 -6.38 12.72
N ALA A 121 0.57 -6.62 14.03
CA ALA A 121 1.26 -5.81 15.02
C ALA A 121 2.78 -5.98 14.88
N GLU A 122 3.25 -7.20 14.68
CA GLU A 122 4.67 -7.50 14.49
C GLU A 122 5.21 -6.89 13.19
N PHE A 123 4.44 -6.93 12.10
CA PHE A 123 4.79 -6.20 10.86
C PHE A 123 4.86 -4.69 11.09
N HIS A 124 3.85 -4.14 11.76
CA HIS A 124 3.81 -2.72 12.07
C HIS A 124 5.03 -2.28 12.88
N ASP A 125 5.38 -3.04 13.92
CA ASP A 125 6.46 -2.72 14.85
C ASP A 125 7.83 -2.79 14.18
N ALA A 126 8.05 -3.80 13.32
CA ALA A 126 9.26 -3.89 12.53
C ALA A 126 9.38 -2.71 11.54
N PHE A 127 8.28 -2.32 10.89
CA PHE A 127 8.29 -1.15 10.00
C PHE A 127 8.55 0.16 10.77
N ALA A 128 7.95 0.32 11.95
CA ALA A 128 8.15 1.49 12.79
C ALA A 128 9.60 1.61 13.27
N ALA A 129 10.20 0.48 13.66
CA ALA A 129 11.58 0.42 14.17
C ALA A 129 12.61 0.88 13.13
N ASP A 130 12.47 0.44 11.89
CA ASP A 130 13.33 0.87 10.78
C ASP A 130 13.09 2.35 10.42
N LEU A 131 11.82 2.80 10.36
CA LEU A 131 11.48 4.20 10.08
C LEU A 131 12.01 5.21 11.12
N ASP A 132 12.26 4.81 12.38
CA ASP A 132 12.82 5.68 13.43
C ASP A 132 14.28 6.08 13.14
N ARG A 133 14.98 5.36 12.25
CA ARG A 133 16.34 5.69 11.76
C ARG A 133 17.36 6.00 12.87
N THR A 134 17.23 5.32 14.00
CA THR A 134 18.14 5.49 15.14
C THR A 134 19.48 4.77 14.95
N ASP A 135 19.73 4.14 13.80
CA ASP A 135 20.87 3.26 13.47
C ASP A 135 21.07 2.07 14.47
N ASP A 136 20.19 1.94 15.47
CA ASP A 136 20.28 0.96 16.55
C ASP A 136 19.68 -0.40 16.16
N ILE A 137 18.91 -0.45 15.07
CA ILE A 137 18.22 -1.65 14.56
C ILE A 137 18.58 -1.80 13.07
N PRO A 138 18.97 -3.00 12.61
CA PRO A 138 19.19 -3.23 11.19
C PRO A 138 17.91 -2.99 10.36
N ASP A 139 18.06 -2.36 9.21
CA ASP A 139 16.99 -2.18 8.22
C ASP A 139 16.31 -3.51 7.90
N ILE A 140 14.97 -3.49 7.74
CA ILE A 140 14.21 -4.70 7.46
C ILE A 140 14.48 -5.17 6.03
N ARG A 141 14.99 -6.38 5.88
CA ARG A 141 15.37 -6.89 4.56
C ARG A 141 14.14 -7.22 3.73
N GLY A 142 14.14 -6.81 2.47
CA GLY A 142 13.03 -7.11 1.55
C GLY A 142 11.96 -6.02 1.52
N PHE A 143 12.14 -4.93 2.26
CA PHE A 143 11.28 -3.75 2.20
C PHE A 143 12.07 -2.46 2.06
N GLU A 144 11.60 -1.59 1.18
CA GLU A 144 11.95 -0.17 1.15
C GLU A 144 10.93 0.57 2.02
N LEU A 145 11.39 1.09 3.16
CA LEU A 145 10.57 1.90 4.05
C LEU A 145 10.87 3.38 3.82
N HIS A 146 9.90 4.05 3.23
CA HIS A 146 9.94 5.49 3.04
C HIS A 146 8.71 6.13 3.66
N VAL A 147 8.91 7.32 4.24
CA VAL A 147 7.79 8.23 4.45
C VAL A 147 7.30 8.58 3.06
N PHE A 148 6.20 7.96 2.61
CA PHE A 148 5.63 8.17 1.29
C PHE A 148 5.22 9.65 1.16
N PRO A 149 6.08 10.53 0.61
CA PRO A 149 5.71 11.93 0.49
C PRO A 149 4.56 11.94 -0.51
N TYR A 150 3.44 12.55 -0.15
CA TYR A 150 2.21 12.52 -0.96
C TYR A 150 1.55 11.15 -1.10
N PHE A 151 1.81 10.23 -0.17
CA PHE A 151 1.08 8.96 -0.09
C PHE A 151 1.09 8.16 -1.41
N ASN A 152 2.26 8.14 -2.06
CA ASN A 152 2.48 7.46 -3.34
C ASN A 152 2.60 5.94 -3.17
N LEU A 153 1.47 5.31 -2.80
CA LEU A 153 1.37 3.86 -2.68
C LEU A 153 1.37 3.20 -4.06
N GLU A 154 2.04 2.06 -4.15
CA GLU A 154 2.08 1.22 -5.33
C GLU A 154 1.35 -0.10 -5.08
N ALA A 155 0.84 -0.68 -6.16
CA ALA A 155 0.23 -2.00 -6.08
C ALA A 155 1.28 -3.02 -5.60
N GLY A 156 1.00 -3.67 -4.48
CA GLY A 156 1.89 -4.63 -3.83
C GLY A 156 2.53 -4.14 -2.55
N ASP A 157 2.48 -2.83 -2.26
CA ASP A 157 2.87 -2.32 -0.94
C ASP A 157 2.05 -3.04 0.13
N ILE A 158 2.63 -3.27 1.30
CA ILE A 158 1.97 -3.93 2.43
C ILE A 158 1.58 -2.87 3.44
N MET A 159 0.31 -2.85 3.80
CA MET A 159 -0.22 -2.05 4.91
C MET A 159 -0.28 -2.92 6.16
N ALA A 160 0.20 -2.41 7.29
CA ALA A 160 0.10 -3.06 8.60
C ALA A 160 -0.45 -2.07 9.63
N ILE A 161 -1.53 -2.46 10.29
CA ILE A 161 -2.20 -1.71 11.36
C ILE A 161 -2.03 -2.48 12.66
N ARG A 162 -1.67 -1.81 13.74
CA ARG A 162 -1.70 -2.36 15.10
C ARG A 162 -2.93 -1.86 15.85
N TYR A 163 -3.53 -2.68 16.72
CA TYR A 163 -4.71 -2.32 17.48
C TYR A 163 -4.36 -2.03 18.95
N ASP A 164 -3.95 -0.78 19.21
CA ASP A 164 -3.57 -0.33 20.57
C ASP A 164 -4.80 -0.09 21.46
N ASP A 165 -5.98 0.03 20.85
CA ASP A 165 -7.28 0.05 21.53
C ASP A 165 -7.72 -1.32 22.12
N GLY A 166 -6.91 -2.38 21.92
CA GLY A 166 -7.16 -3.73 22.42
C GLY A 166 -8.19 -4.52 21.61
N SER A 167 -8.68 -3.98 20.49
CA SER A 167 -9.56 -4.72 19.59
C SER A 167 -8.87 -5.96 19.02
N SER A 168 -9.63 -7.03 18.80
CA SER A 168 -9.13 -8.31 18.25
C SER A 168 -7.88 -8.88 18.95
N GLY A 169 -7.73 -8.61 20.25
CA GLY A 169 -6.57 -9.07 21.04
C GLY A 169 -5.25 -8.41 20.69
N GLY A 170 -5.27 -7.27 19.98
CA GLY A 170 -4.08 -6.51 19.59
C GLY A 170 -3.42 -6.96 18.28
N SER A 171 -3.90 -8.05 17.67
CA SER A 171 -3.29 -8.67 16.47
C SER A 171 -3.28 -7.80 15.20
N GLY A 172 -4.06 -6.72 15.19
CA GLY A 172 -4.05 -5.72 14.13
C GLY A 172 -4.77 -6.12 12.84
N HIS A 173 -4.43 -5.43 11.74
CA HIS A 173 -4.92 -5.73 10.39
C HIS A 173 -3.89 -5.43 9.31
N MET A 174 -3.71 -6.34 8.36
CA MET A 174 -2.81 -6.13 7.24
C MET A 174 -3.41 -6.48 5.89
N ALA A 175 -3.01 -5.74 4.87
CA ALA A 175 -3.50 -5.87 3.51
C ALA A 175 -2.40 -5.60 2.49
N ILE A 176 -2.58 -6.12 1.28
CA ILE A 176 -1.77 -5.76 0.11
C ILE A 176 -2.46 -4.61 -0.60
N ILE A 177 -1.72 -3.58 -0.98
CA ILE A 177 -2.26 -2.47 -1.75
C ILE A 177 -2.56 -2.92 -3.18
N GLY A 178 -3.77 -2.67 -3.64
CA GLY A 178 -4.22 -2.92 -5.01
C GLY A 178 -3.96 -1.73 -5.92
N THR A 179 -4.27 -1.90 -7.20
CA THR A 179 -4.22 -0.79 -8.17
C THR A 179 -5.37 0.19 -7.94
N GLY A 180 -5.10 1.49 -8.14
CA GLY A 180 -6.14 2.52 -8.20
C GLY A 180 -6.26 3.41 -6.97
N SER A 181 -5.36 3.29 -5.99
CA SER A 181 -5.26 4.24 -4.87
C SER A 181 -5.05 5.68 -5.38
N HIS A 182 -5.80 6.64 -4.84
CA HIS A 182 -5.77 8.04 -5.30
C HIS A 182 -6.31 9.02 -4.25
N LEU A 183 -6.01 10.31 -4.46
CA LEU A 183 -6.51 11.42 -3.66
C LEU A 183 -8.00 11.65 -3.96
N VAL A 184 -8.85 11.64 -2.92
CA VAL A 184 -10.31 11.84 -3.05
C VAL A 184 -10.79 13.19 -2.53
N ASP A 185 -10.11 13.76 -1.53
CA ASP A 185 -10.39 15.13 -1.06
C ASP A 185 -9.08 15.88 -0.73
N ASP A 186 -8.91 17.03 -1.40
CA ASP A 186 -7.81 17.97 -1.17
C ASP A 186 -8.34 19.37 -0.81
N THR A 187 -9.57 19.49 -0.31
CA THR A 187 -10.20 20.76 0.04
C THR A 187 -10.12 21.09 1.53
N HIS A 188 -10.00 20.08 2.40
CA HIS A 188 -9.94 20.31 3.84
C HIS A 188 -8.68 21.10 4.24
N PRO A 189 -8.77 22.12 5.12
CA PRO A 189 -7.63 23.01 5.40
C PRO A 189 -6.47 22.36 6.16
N SER A 190 -6.69 21.24 6.87
CA SER A 190 -5.65 20.60 7.69
C SER A 190 -5.19 19.22 7.20
N TYR A 191 -5.97 18.56 6.33
CA TYR A 191 -5.65 17.21 5.86
C TYR A 191 -5.99 17.02 4.38
N ARG A 192 -5.45 15.94 3.83
CA ARG A 192 -5.84 15.33 2.55
C ARG A 192 -6.45 13.97 2.82
N GLU A 193 -7.44 13.57 2.05
CA GLU A 193 -8.07 12.26 2.15
C GLU A 193 -7.79 11.43 0.90
N TRP A 194 -7.37 10.20 1.10
CA TRP A 194 -6.98 9.25 0.08
C TRP A 194 -7.87 8.02 0.15
N ALA A 195 -8.35 7.55 -1.00
CA ALA A 195 -8.91 6.22 -1.10
C ALA A 195 -7.79 5.25 -1.49
N ILE A 196 -7.61 4.19 -0.70
CA ILE A 196 -6.64 3.14 -0.98
C ILE A 196 -7.33 1.83 -1.29
N ARG A 197 -6.90 1.18 -2.37
CA ARG A 197 -7.38 -0.15 -2.71
C ARG A 197 -6.63 -1.16 -1.82
N VAL A 198 -7.37 -1.97 -1.08
CA VAL A 198 -6.81 -3.00 -0.20
C VAL A 198 -7.24 -4.39 -0.66
N MET A 199 -6.34 -5.36 -0.57
CA MET A 199 -6.56 -6.77 -0.86
C MET A 199 -6.14 -7.59 0.35
N ASP A 200 -7.09 -8.27 0.97
CA ASP A 200 -6.92 -8.88 2.27
C ASP A 200 -7.84 -10.09 2.44
N SER A 201 -7.71 -10.81 3.56
CA SER A 201 -8.71 -11.77 4.03
C SER A 201 -9.29 -11.29 5.36
N THR A 202 -10.55 -10.90 5.37
CA THR A 202 -11.24 -10.32 6.56
C THR A 202 -12.66 -10.88 6.70
N SER A 203 -13.19 -10.82 7.92
CA SER A 203 -14.61 -11.04 8.22
C SER A 203 -15.45 -9.75 8.15
N SER A 204 -14.82 -8.62 7.83
CA SER A 204 -15.45 -7.31 7.65
C SER A 204 -14.85 -6.66 6.40
N PRO A 205 -15.39 -6.94 5.21
CA PRO A 205 -15.06 -6.27 3.95
C PRO A 205 -14.90 -4.74 4.00
N HIS A 206 -14.24 -4.21 2.97
CA HIS A 206 -13.84 -2.81 2.83
C HIS A 206 -14.54 -2.14 1.64
N GLY A 207 -15.49 -1.27 1.87
CA GLY A 207 -16.22 -0.56 0.82
C GLY A 207 -17.69 -0.96 0.80
N VAL A 208 -18.34 -0.70 -0.34
CA VAL A 208 -19.78 -0.82 -0.49
C VAL A 208 -20.17 -1.81 -1.59
N PRO A 209 -21.44 -2.23 -1.67
CA PRO A 209 -21.90 -3.06 -2.77
C PRO A 209 -21.68 -2.44 -4.16
N ALA A 210 -21.37 -3.28 -5.16
CA ALA A 210 -20.78 -2.83 -6.43
C ALA A 210 -21.70 -2.03 -7.37
N ALA A 211 -23.03 -2.05 -7.23
CA ALA A 211 -23.90 -1.37 -8.19
C ALA A 211 -24.00 0.14 -7.93
N GLY A 212 -23.24 0.93 -8.70
CA GLY A 212 -23.40 2.39 -8.80
C GLY A 212 -22.70 3.21 -7.71
N HIS A 213 -21.72 2.63 -7.02
CA HIS A 213 -20.95 3.29 -5.97
C HIS A 213 -19.46 3.37 -6.31
N ASP A 214 -18.80 4.44 -5.85
CA ASP A 214 -17.42 4.78 -6.24
C ASP A 214 -16.34 3.89 -5.60
N PHE A 215 -16.70 3.02 -4.63
CA PHE A 215 -15.75 2.23 -3.82
C PHE A 215 -16.24 0.81 -3.53
N PRO A 216 -16.32 -0.08 -4.54
CA PRO A 216 -16.88 -1.42 -4.36
C PRO A 216 -15.93 -2.40 -3.69
N ASP A 217 -16.46 -3.30 -2.84
CA ASP A 217 -15.76 -4.53 -2.41
C ASP A 217 -16.22 -5.74 -3.24
N THR A 218 -15.28 -6.63 -3.59
CA THR A 218 -15.58 -7.87 -4.34
C THR A 218 -16.40 -8.88 -3.54
N ARG A 219 -16.52 -8.72 -2.22
CA ARG A 219 -17.25 -9.63 -1.33
C ARG A 219 -18.71 -9.26 -1.10
N PHE A 220 -19.24 -8.31 -1.86
CA PHE A 220 -20.67 -8.01 -1.90
C PHE A 220 -21.35 -8.68 -3.08
N TYR A 221 -22.37 -9.50 -2.80
CA TYR A 221 -23.13 -10.24 -3.81
C TYR A 221 -24.60 -9.88 -3.74
N LEU A 222 -25.20 -9.61 -4.90
CA LEU A 222 -26.64 -9.42 -4.99
C LEU A 222 -27.30 -10.81 -5.02
N ASP A 223 -28.04 -11.16 -3.97
CA ASP A 223 -28.84 -12.37 -3.96
C ASP A 223 -29.99 -12.23 -4.96
N PRO A 224 -30.03 -13.04 -6.04
CA PRO A 224 -31.06 -12.93 -7.07
C PRO A 224 -32.45 -13.33 -6.57
N GLN A 225 -32.56 -14.08 -5.47
CA GLN A 225 -33.84 -14.52 -4.91
C GLN A 225 -34.48 -13.44 -4.05
N THR A 226 -33.67 -12.74 -3.24
CA THR A 226 -34.16 -11.72 -2.31
C THR A 226 -34.00 -10.30 -2.84
N GLY A 227 -33.18 -10.09 -3.87
CA GLY A 227 -32.79 -8.77 -4.37
C GLY A 227 -31.99 -7.96 -3.36
N ARG A 228 -31.40 -8.61 -2.34
CA ARG A 228 -30.62 -7.96 -1.28
C ARG A 228 -29.14 -8.22 -1.44
N TRP A 229 -28.34 -7.23 -1.09
CA TRP A 229 -26.90 -7.41 -0.98
C TRP A 229 -26.57 -8.28 0.23
N THR A 230 -25.69 -9.24 0.01
CA THR A 230 -25.09 -10.09 1.04
C THR A 230 -23.60 -9.84 1.04
N GLU A 231 -23.07 -9.65 2.24
CA GLU A 231 -21.64 -9.51 2.50
C GLU A 231 -21.06 -10.89 2.84
N ALA A 232 -19.96 -11.26 2.19
CA ALA A 232 -19.19 -12.47 2.49
C ALA A 232 -17.87 -12.13 3.19
N ASP A 233 -17.24 -13.13 3.80
CA ASP A 233 -15.91 -13.02 4.37
C ASP A 233 -14.84 -13.70 3.49
N GLY A 234 -13.58 -13.60 3.91
CA GLY A 234 -12.45 -14.20 3.23
C GLY A 234 -11.68 -13.22 2.35
N ALA A 235 -10.98 -13.74 1.35
CA ALA A 235 -10.13 -12.98 0.46
C ALA A 235 -10.97 -12.10 -0.47
N GLY A 236 -10.65 -10.82 -0.54
CA GLY A 236 -11.33 -9.89 -1.42
C GLY A 236 -10.54 -8.63 -1.64
N ALA A 237 -11.08 -7.73 -2.46
CA ALA A 237 -10.48 -6.44 -2.74
C ALA A 237 -11.52 -5.34 -2.53
N GLY A 238 -11.15 -4.35 -1.73
CA GLY A 238 -12.03 -3.26 -1.32
C GLY A 238 -11.29 -1.93 -1.16
N TRP A 239 -11.90 -0.99 -0.45
CA TRP A 239 -11.37 0.36 -0.25
C TRP A 239 -11.38 0.80 1.20
N MET A 240 -10.23 1.29 1.66
CA MET A 240 -10.07 2.02 2.92
C MET A 240 -9.73 3.48 2.66
N PHE A 241 -9.90 4.33 3.67
CA PHE A 241 -9.66 5.76 3.54
C PHE A 241 -8.60 6.21 4.53
N ILE A 242 -7.66 7.01 4.06
CA ILE A 242 -6.54 7.51 4.86
C ILE A 242 -6.55 9.04 4.85
N ARG A 243 -6.38 9.65 6.01
CA ARG A 243 -6.11 11.07 6.14
C ARG A 243 -4.63 11.31 6.42
N THR A 244 -4.05 12.22 5.66
CA THR A 244 -2.68 12.70 5.87
C THR A 244 -2.69 14.18 6.21
N ALA A 245 -1.89 14.60 7.19
CA ALA A 245 -1.69 16.00 7.54
C ALA A 245 -1.11 16.78 6.35
N ARG A 246 -1.58 18.02 6.13
CA ARG A 246 -1.05 18.87 5.06
C ARG A 246 0.38 19.36 5.31
N ALA A 247 0.75 19.53 6.57
CA ALA A 247 1.99 20.17 6.95
C ALA A 247 3.22 19.33 6.54
N ASP A 248 3.13 18.02 6.72
CA ASP A 248 4.26 17.09 6.60
C ASP A 248 3.90 15.79 5.87
N GLY A 249 2.61 15.55 5.57
CA GLY A 249 2.15 14.31 4.94
C GLY A 249 2.00 13.14 5.91
N ALA A 250 2.18 13.34 7.22
CA ALA A 250 2.03 12.28 8.20
C ALA A 250 0.60 11.71 8.20
N ILE A 251 0.47 10.39 8.37
CA ILE A 251 -0.85 9.76 8.52
C ILE A 251 -1.42 10.18 9.87
N ILE A 252 -2.68 10.63 9.89
CA ILE A 252 -3.35 11.09 11.12
C ILE A 252 -4.52 10.20 11.53
N SER A 253 -5.21 9.59 10.57
CA SER A 253 -6.31 8.67 10.83
C SER A 253 -6.65 7.83 9.60
N HIS A 254 -7.40 6.75 9.81
CA HIS A 254 -7.99 5.93 8.76
C HIS A 254 -9.44 5.53 9.06
N SER A 255 -10.19 5.20 8.02
CA SER A 255 -11.53 4.61 8.11
C SER A 255 -11.55 3.27 7.36
N TRP A 256 -12.33 2.32 7.90
CA TRP A 256 -12.37 0.94 7.44
C TRP A 256 -13.03 0.77 6.06
N SER A 257 -13.95 1.66 5.71
CA SER A 257 -14.79 1.56 4.50
C SER A 257 -15.33 2.93 4.07
N ALA A 258 -15.83 3.02 2.85
CA ALA A 258 -16.45 4.23 2.30
C ALA A 258 -17.78 4.61 3.00
N ASP A 259 -18.44 3.64 3.61
CA ASP A 259 -19.70 3.81 4.36
C ASP A 259 -19.51 3.84 5.87
N ASP A 260 -18.26 3.74 6.36
CA ASP A 260 -17.94 3.83 7.77
C ASP A 260 -17.72 5.30 8.18
N ASP A 261 -18.48 5.75 9.18
CA ASP A 261 -18.36 7.10 9.75
C ASP A 261 -17.27 7.18 10.85
N THR A 262 -16.70 6.05 11.23
CA THR A 262 -15.66 5.94 12.26
C THR A 262 -14.27 6.16 11.65
N TRP A 263 -13.54 7.11 12.23
CA TRP A 263 -12.14 7.36 11.92
C TRP A 263 -11.27 6.98 13.11
N HIS A 264 -10.35 6.05 12.91
CA HIS A 264 -9.37 5.64 13.91
C HIS A 264 -8.12 6.50 13.80
N THR A 265 -7.70 7.11 14.90
CA THR A 265 -6.48 7.91 14.92
C THR A 265 -5.25 7.00 14.95
N VAL A 266 -4.10 7.50 14.48
CA VAL A 266 -2.83 6.75 14.60
C VAL A 266 -2.36 6.57 16.06
N ALA A 267 -2.98 7.26 17.03
CA ALA A 267 -2.72 7.00 18.44
C ALA A 267 -3.45 5.74 18.94
N ASP A 268 -4.62 5.43 18.37
CA ASP A 268 -5.43 4.26 18.76
C ASP A 268 -5.13 3.03 17.88
N ARG A 269 -4.89 3.28 16.58
CA ARG A 269 -4.61 2.26 15.58
C ARG A 269 -3.50 2.74 14.63
N PRO A 270 -2.23 2.72 15.07
CA PRO A 270 -1.12 3.14 14.23
C PRO A 270 -1.00 2.25 12.99
N ILE A 271 -0.52 2.85 11.90
CA ILE A 271 -0.51 2.24 10.57
C ILE A 271 0.81 2.58 9.87
N ASN A 272 1.46 1.55 9.32
CA ASN A 272 2.66 1.67 8.53
C ASN A 272 2.49 0.96 7.18
N PHE A 273 3.27 1.41 6.21
CA PHE A 273 3.32 0.82 4.87
C PHE A 273 4.76 0.43 4.55
N GLY A 274 4.94 -0.73 3.93
CA GLY A 274 6.24 -1.19 3.44
C GLY A 274 6.16 -1.58 1.97
N ARG A 275 7.06 -1.02 1.16
CA ARG A 275 7.20 -1.40 -0.25
C ARG A 275 8.12 -2.59 -0.36
N ILE A 276 7.73 -3.61 -1.12
CA ILE A 276 8.61 -4.76 -1.35
C ILE A 276 9.73 -4.36 -2.29
N ASP A 277 10.95 -4.39 -1.76
CA ASP A 277 12.19 -4.18 -2.52
C ASP A 277 13.29 -5.09 -2.00
N LEU A 278 13.93 -5.83 -2.91
CA LEU A 278 15.02 -6.76 -2.58
C LEU A 278 16.40 -6.09 -2.50
N TYR A 279 16.48 -4.83 -2.90
CA TYR A 279 17.72 -4.07 -2.92
C TYR A 279 17.79 -2.96 -1.88
N ALA A 280 16.72 -2.82 -1.08
CA ALA A 280 16.72 -2.02 0.15
C ALA A 280 17.67 -2.61 1.19
#